data_AF-A0A1H5P1G2-F1
#
_entry.id   AF-A0A1H5P1G2-F1
#
_cell.length_a   1.000
_cell.length_b   1.000
_cell.length_c   1.000
_cell.angle_alpha   90.00
_cell.angle_beta   90.00
_cell.angle_gamma   90.00
#
_symmetry.space_group_name_H-M   'P 1'
#
loop_
_entity.id
_entity.type
_entity.pdbx_description
1 polymer ?
#
loop_
_entity_poly.entity_id
_entity_poly.type
_entity_poly.pdbx_seq_one_letter_code
_entity_poly.pdbx_strand_id
1 'polypeptide(L)'
;MELEAAVRATIAGRLTMAAITHVFTIARVAELLGEDEDWLREISVEMEPEDGIISVYSIGDDYTPAFTDFGIDNLRQLVDIHKEDARRLTADPDKTKQRP
;
A
#
# COMPACT_ATOMS: atom_id res chain seq x y z
N MET A 1 -36.70 -30.50 -7.89
CA MET A 1 -35.45 -30.00 -8.49
C MET A 1 -35.09 -28.68 -7.81
N GLU A 2 -34.83 -28.72 -6.50
CA GLU A 2 -34.51 -27.51 -5.69
C GLU A 2 -33.13 -27.60 -5.03
N LEU A 3 -32.61 -28.81 -4.85
CA LEU A 3 -31.28 -29.02 -4.25
C LEU A 3 -30.14 -28.49 -5.15
N GLU A 4 -30.34 -28.50 -6.47
CA GLU A 4 -29.36 -27.99 -7.44
C GLU A 4 -29.33 -26.45 -7.50
N ALA A 5 -30.44 -25.77 -7.25
CA ALA A 5 -30.50 -24.32 -7.23
C ALA A 5 -29.84 -23.74 -5.97
N ALA A 6 -30.01 -24.40 -4.82
CA ALA A 6 -29.36 -24.01 -3.57
C ALA A 6 -27.84 -24.13 -3.63
N VAL A 7 -27.30 -25.19 -4.28
CA VAL A 7 -25.85 -25.36 -4.51
C VAL A 7 -25.29 -24.30 -5.45
N ARG A 8 -26.03 -23.93 -6.51
CA ARG A 8 -25.63 -22.84 -7.42
C ARG A 8 -25.62 -21.47 -6.72
N ALA A 9 -26.58 -21.22 -5.83
CA ALA A 9 -26.62 -20.00 -5.02
C ALA A 9 -25.49 -19.93 -3.98
N THR A 10 -25.06 -21.06 -3.41
CA THR A 10 -23.94 -21.09 -2.44
C THR A 10 -22.57 -20.86 -3.09
N ILE A 11 -22.42 -21.19 -4.38
CA ILE A 11 -21.19 -20.92 -5.13
C ILE A 11 -21.17 -19.49 -5.68
N ALA A 12 -22.34 -18.88 -5.94
CA ALA A 12 -22.49 -17.54 -6.51
C ALA A 12 -22.08 -16.38 -5.56
N GLY A 13 -21.70 -16.67 -4.31
CA GLY A 13 -21.39 -15.64 -3.31
C GLY A 13 -20.05 -15.83 -2.59
N ARG A 14 -19.17 -16.72 -3.06
CA ARG A 14 -17.83 -16.86 -2.48
C ARG A 14 -16.89 -15.92 -3.20
N LEU A 15 -16.71 -14.71 -2.65
CA LEU A 15 -15.53 -13.90 -2.95
C LEU A 15 -14.31 -14.71 -2.49
N THR A 16 -13.76 -15.55 -3.35
CA THR A 16 -12.43 -16.11 -3.14
C THR A 16 -11.47 -14.94 -3.24
N MET A 17 -11.05 -14.40 -2.09
CA MET A 17 -9.95 -13.45 -2.07
C MET A 17 -8.76 -14.15 -2.75
N ALA A 18 -8.20 -13.50 -3.77
CA ALA A 18 -7.05 -14.05 -4.45
C ALA A 18 -5.94 -14.24 -3.42
N ALA A 19 -5.36 -15.44 -3.36
CA ALA A 19 -4.24 -15.68 -2.47
C ALA A 19 -3.06 -14.82 -2.91
N ILE A 20 -2.42 -14.15 -1.95
CA ILE A 20 -1.18 -13.41 -2.18
C ILE A 20 -0.09 -14.45 -2.42
N THR A 21 0.46 -14.48 -3.63
CA THR A 21 1.49 -15.45 -4.03
C THR A 21 2.91 -14.91 -3.90
N HIS A 22 3.05 -13.59 -3.90
CA HIS A 22 4.32 -12.89 -3.80
C HIS A 22 4.13 -11.46 -3.27
N VAL A 23 5.22 -10.88 -2.79
CA VAL A 23 5.32 -9.50 -2.31
C VAL A 23 6.66 -8.91 -2.74
N PHE A 24 6.76 -7.59 -2.76
CA PHE A 24 7.97 -6.85 -3.08
C PHE A 24 8.41 -6.03 -1.87
N THR A 25 9.66 -6.18 -1.42
CA THR A 25 10.19 -5.38 -0.32
C THR A 25 10.22 -3.89 -0.68
N ILE A 26 10.22 -3.02 0.31
CA ILE A 26 10.29 -1.57 0.11
C ILE A 26 11.51 -1.15 -0.73
N ALA A 27 12.67 -1.78 -0.52
CA ALA A 27 13.85 -1.56 -1.36
C ALA A 27 13.59 -1.86 -2.85
N ARG A 28 12.85 -2.94 -3.15
CA ARG A 28 12.49 -3.30 -4.52
C ARG A 28 11.45 -2.32 -5.10
N VAL A 29 10.54 -1.84 -4.28
CA VAL A 29 9.53 -0.86 -4.70
C VAL A 29 10.15 0.51 -4.92
N ALA A 30 11.13 0.93 -4.11
CA ALA A 30 11.92 2.14 -4.31
C ALA A 30 12.61 2.15 -5.68
N GLU A 31 13.27 1.04 -6.05
CA GLU A 31 13.84 0.85 -7.38
C GLU A 31 12.77 0.93 -8.49
N LEU A 32 11.60 0.30 -8.27
CA LEU A 32 10.50 0.26 -9.23
C LEU A 32 9.88 1.64 -9.47
N LEU A 33 9.75 2.46 -8.43
CA LEU A 33 9.15 3.80 -8.50
C LEU A 33 10.18 4.89 -8.84
N GLY A 34 11.48 4.59 -8.71
CA GLY A 34 12.55 5.59 -8.87
C GLY A 34 12.59 6.60 -7.72
N GLU A 35 12.15 6.18 -6.53
CA GLU A 35 12.07 7.03 -5.34
C GLU A 35 13.06 6.58 -4.26
N ASP A 36 13.31 7.46 -3.29
CA ASP A 36 14.15 7.15 -2.13
C ASP A 36 13.45 6.16 -1.17
N GLU A 37 14.18 5.15 -0.69
CA GLU A 37 13.62 4.10 0.17
C GLU A 37 13.15 4.65 1.53
N ASP A 38 13.95 5.51 2.16
CA ASP A 38 13.63 6.05 3.49
C ASP A 38 12.42 6.99 3.40
N TRP A 39 12.34 7.79 2.34
CA TRP A 39 11.16 8.61 2.07
C TRP A 39 9.91 7.75 1.81
N LEU A 40 10.01 6.68 1.03
CA LEU A 40 8.89 5.74 0.86
C LEU A 40 8.51 5.07 2.18
N ARG A 41 9.46 4.81 3.08
CA ARG A 41 9.20 4.23 4.40
C ARG A 41 8.32 5.18 5.21
N GLU A 42 8.62 6.48 5.21
CA GLU A 42 7.80 7.50 5.87
C GLU A 42 6.36 7.54 5.33
N ILE A 43 6.19 7.48 4.01
CA ILE A 43 4.86 7.47 3.37
C ILE A 43 4.09 6.18 3.68
N SER A 44 4.79 5.03 3.67
CA SER A 44 4.15 3.73 3.86
C SER A 44 3.52 3.54 5.25
N VAL A 45 3.89 4.38 6.23
CA VAL A 45 3.26 4.40 7.56
C VAL A 45 1.78 4.79 7.50
N GLU A 46 1.35 5.49 6.44
CA GLU A 46 -0.05 5.86 6.24
C GLU A 46 -0.91 4.71 5.68
N MET A 47 -0.30 3.59 5.30
CA MET A 47 -1.01 2.42 4.76
C MET A 47 -1.41 1.45 5.87
N GLU A 48 -2.63 0.93 5.77
CA GLU A 48 -3.13 -0.16 6.60
C GLU A 48 -2.98 -1.51 5.89
N PRO A 49 -3.02 -2.67 6.60
CA PRO A 49 -2.90 -3.99 5.96
C PRO A 49 -3.85 -4.21 4.79
N GLU A 50 -5.06 -3.62 4.84
CA GLU A 50 -6.06 -3.64 3.79
C GLU A 50 -5.60 -2.94 2.50
N ASP A 51 -4.69 -1.98 2.61
CA ASP A 51 -4.09 -1.28 1.48
C ASP A 51 -3.00 -2.10 0.80
N GLY A 52 -2.68 -3.31 1.30
CA GLY A 52 -1.77 -4.25 0.66
C GLY A 52 -0.30 -4.13 1.07
N ILE A 53 -0.03 -3.45 2.19
CA ILE A 53 1.26 -3.45 2.89
C ILE A 53 1.34 -4.63 3.89
N ILE A 54 2.51 -5.24 4.00
CA ILE A 54 2.79 -6.39 4.86
C ILE A 54 4.14 -6.20 5.53
N SER A 55 4.19 -6.42 6.86
CA SER A 55 5.47 -6.42 7.60
C SER A 55 6.17 -7.77 7.49
N VAL A 56 7.38 -7.78 6.95
CA VAL A 56 8.24 -8.97 6.88
C VAL A 56 9.28 -8.92 7.99
N TYR A 57 9.18 -9.81 8.97
CA TYR A 57 10.11 -9.89 10.09
C TYR A 57 11.32 -10.76 9.75
N SER A 58 12.52 -10.28 10.10
CA SER A 58 13.76 -11.03 9.95
C SER A 58 14.16 -11.69 11.28
N ILE A 59 15.34 -12.32 11.31
CA ILE A 59 15.97 -12.73 12.56
C ILE A 59 16.39 -11.46 13.32
N GLY A 60 15.63 -11.08 14.35
CA GLY A 60 15.83 -9.85 15.12
C GLY A 60 14.51 -9.13 15.39
N ASP A 61 14.59 -7.91 15.93
CA ASP A 61 13.41 -7.06 16.18
C ASP A 61 13.05 -6.14 15.00
N ASP A 62 13.79 -6.26 13.89
CA ASP A 62 13.60 -5.44 12.70
C ASP A 62 12.58 -6.07 11.73
N TYR A 63 11.73 -5.22 11.15
CA TYR A 63 10.82 -5.58 10.07
C TYR A 63 11.12 -4.77 8.80
N THR A 64 10.83 -5.36 7.65
CA THR A 64 10.89 -4.70 6.35
C THR A 64 9.48 -4.61 5.78
N PRO A 65 8.96 -3.42 5.46
CA PRO A 65 7.72 -3.29 4.72
C PRO A 65 7.83 -3.97 3.36
N ALA A 66 6.80 -4.71 2.98
CA ALA A 66 6.66 -5.32 1.68
C ALA A 66 5.24 -5.09 1.15
N PHE A 67 5.09 -5.11 -0.17
CA PHE A 67 3.88 -4.70 -0.85
C PHE A 67 3.41 -5.79 -1.79
N THR A 68 2.11 -6.03 -1.80
CA THR A 68 1.45 -6.74 -2.90
C THR A 68 1.40 -5.87 -4.15
N ASP A 69 1.01 -6.42 -5.30
CA ASP A 69 0.75 -5.61 -6.51
C ASP A 69 -0.25 -4.47 -6.22
N PHE A 70 -1.34 -4.78 -5.51
CA PHE A 70 -2.33 -3.79 -5.05
C PHE A 70 -1.72 -2.75 -4.11
N GLY A 71 -0.86 -3.19 -3.20
CA GLY A 71 -0.12 -2.29 -2.30
C GLY A 71 0.79 -1.32 -3.02
N ILE A 72 1.43 -1.73 -4.12
CA ILE A 72 2.25 -0.83 -4.93
C ILE A 72 1.37 0.24 -5.60
N ASP A 73 0.18 -0.13 -6.09
CA ASP A 73 -0.75 0.82 -6.72
C ASP A 73 -1.31 1.83 -5.72
N ASN A 74 -1.59 1.41 -4.48
CA ASN A 74 -2.00 2.33 -3.41
C ASN A 74 -0.84 3.24 -2.97
N LEU A 75 0.37 2.68 -2.81
CA LEU A 75 1.56 3.47 -2.46
C LEU A 75 1.85 4.55 -3.52
N ARG A 76 1.69 4.24 -4.81
CA ARG A 76 1.84 5.23 -5.91
C ARG A 76 0.92 6.44 -5.72
N GLN A 77 -0.34 6.20 -5.33
CA GLN A 77 -1.30 7.28 -5.11
C GLN A 77 -0.88 8.17 -3.93
N LEU A 78 -0.42 7.57 -2.82
CA LEU A 78 0.12 8.32 -1.69
C LEU A 78 1.34 9.14 -2.11
N VAL A 79 2.31 8.53 -2.81
CA VAL A 79 3.50 9.22 -3.34
C VAL A 79 3.11 10.46 -4.16
N ASP A 80 2.11 10.36 -5.01
CA ASP A 80 1.63 11.49 -5.81
C ASP A 80 1.03 12.61 -4.95
N ILE A 81 0.25 12.26 -3.93
CA ILE A 81 -0.32 13.22 -2.96
C ILE A 81 0.80 13.96 -2.21
N HIS A 82 1.77 13.23 -1.64
CA HIS A 82 2.90 13.83 -0.91
C HIS A 82 3.75 14.75 -1.79
N LYS A 83 3.99 14.34 -3.05
CA LYS A 83 4.70 15.19 -4.01
C LYS A 83 3.93 16.46 -4.33
N GLU A 84 2.61 16.37 -4.47
CA GLU A 84 1.80 17.55 -4.72
C GLU A 84 1.80 18.51 -3.53
N ASP A 85 1.70 17.99 -2.32
CA ASP A 85 1.77 18.79 -1.09
C ASP A 85 3.15 19.45 -0.91
N ALA A 86 4.24 18.74 -1.20
CA ALA A 86 5.57 19.32 -1.21
C ALA A 86 5.69 20.46 -2.25
N ARG A 87 5.12 20.28 -3.45
CA ARG A 87 5.07 21.36 -4.47
C ARG A 87 4.24 22.56 -4.00
N ARG A 88 3.12 22.34 -3.33
CA ARG A 88 2.27 23.41 -2.79
C ARG A 88 2.99 24.20 -1.70
N LEU A 89 3.68 23.50 -0.78
CA LEU A 89 4.45 24.12 0.31
C LEU A 89 5.65 24.93 -0.19
N THR A 90 6.26 24.49 -1.29
CA THR A 90 7.39 25.23 -1.91
C THR A 90 6.93 26.40 -2.78
N ALA A 91 5.71 26.37 -3.32
CA ALA A 91 5.13 27.45 -4.11
C ALA A 91 4.49 28.59 -3.27
N ASP A 92 4.11 28.33 -2.01
CA ASP A 92 3.51 29.31 -1.10
C ASP A 92 4.18 29.25 0.29
N PRO A 93 5.27 30.02 0.52
CA PRO A 93 6.07 29.93 1.73
C PRO A 93 5.33 30.39 3.01
N ASP A 94 4.18 31.08 2.90
CA ASP A 94 3.48 31.63 4.07
C ASP A 94 2.53 30.60 4.75
N LYS A 95 2.28 29.44 4.12
CA LYS A 95 1.52 28.33 4.74
C LYS A 95 2.30 27.49 5.75
N THR A 96 3.63 27.60 5.78
CA THR A 96 4.48 26.88 6.75
C THR A 96 4.24 27.29 8.21
N LYS A 97 3.54 28.40 8.46
CA LYS A 97 3.28 28.95 9.80
C LYS A 97 1.93 28.56 10.43
N GLN A 98 1.10 27.75 9.76
CA GLN A 98 -0.29 27.49 10.20
C GLN A 98 -0.61 26.01 10.50
N ARG A 99 0.37 25.16 10.81
CA ARG A 99 0.07 23.83 11.37
C ARG A 99 0.01 23.95 12.91
N PRO A 100 -1.13 23.62 13.56
CA PRO A 100 -1.23 23.59 15.02
C PRO A 100 -0.34 22.51 15.64
#